data_AF-A0A9E5TAJ1-F1
#
_entry.id   AF-A0A9E5TAJ1-F1
#
_cell.length_a   1.000
_cell.length_b   1.000
_cell.length_c   1.000
_cell.angle_alpha   90.00
_cell.angle_beta   90.00
_cell.angle_gamma   90.00
#
_symmetry.space_group_name_H-M   'P 1'
#
loop_
_entity.id
_entity.type
_entity.pdbx_description
1 polymer ?
#
loop_
_entity_poly.entity_id
_entity_poly.type
_entity_poly.pdbx_seq_one_letter_code
_entity_poly.pdbx_strand_id
1 'polypeptide(L)'
;VLGTFRPKSASDGRTVAVLRVPGRYFPSGFVYLVGMYGLMGVGILAKGPVAFLLPTAVIGMFLLIVRLPDQGPTPAPTGTLRDRLILRGRLLLRPFAPAHFARTCWSMHLLTGTAVVLAVSLPWFVQVGMRTHGAWLQGFFLEENIGRALRPMENHGGPPFYYILAVAIGFLPWSILLVPALIGAVTRIRRQEGSSLAYLFLLCWVGVYIGLFSLARTKLPSYVTPTYPAFALLSAAFLYHWQRGRAVASTRWLRGGLSGLMVVGPLGLAAVYLAAGRFLPGDQWLGLIFLIITAGAGICLGLVNQGRRSAAAVTLAVTAGVFHTALFGFASLRVDRHQQNHVLIEAVERHGGGVRLGAYGSVEPSLVFYAGRPIVKLTRSSPSPNPPTRSGASPTWAPDGRPMQPVDMASFLASHHDALIVTNDRYHQQIVADLPSDIGVLATVPYFLKKRQLVLLGRPPRNRSAISRRPGDQRPSPPYR
;
A
#
# COMPACT_ATOMS: atom_id res chain seq x y z
N VAL A 1 16.95 -2.11 18.42
CA VAL A 1 17.06 -3.09 19.54
C VAL A 1 18.42 -3.76 19.52
N LEU A 2 18.76 -4.46 18.42
CA LEU A 2 20.11 -4.98 18.19
C LEU A 2 21.14 -3.84 18.17
N GLY A 3 22.31 -4.07 18.79
CA GLY A 3 23.39 -3.09 18.86
C GLY A 3 23.19 -1.91 19.83
N THR A 4 21.98 -1.71 20.38
CA THR A 4 21.66 -0.56 21.25
C THR A 4 21.19 -0.98 22.65
N PHE A 5 20.39 -2.04 22.74
CA PHE A 5 19.85 -2.52 24.01
C PHE A 5 20.45 -3.88 24.39
N ARG A 6 20.46 -4.18 25.70
CA ARG A 6 20.76 -5.49 26.26
C ARG A 6 19.67 -5.89 27.26
N PRO A 7 19.34 -7.18 27.38
CA PRO A 7 18.48 -7.66 28.46
C PRO A 7 19.18 -7.46 29.82
N LYS A 8 18.43 -7.02 30.83
CA LYS A 8 18.84 -6.99 32.24
C LYS A 8 17.73 -7.64 33.06
N SER A 9 18.09 -8.64 33.86
CA SER A 9 17.15 -9.22 34.82
C SER A 9 16.89 -8.21 35.94
N ALA A 10 15.62 -7.91 36.18
CA ALA A 10 15.14 -7.10 37.29
C ALA A 10 14.94 -7.98 38.53
N SER A 11 14.95 -7.36 39.70
CA SER A 11 14.79 -8.05 41.00
C SER A 11 13.46 -8.80 41.16
N ASP A 12 12.45 -8.45 40.37
CA ASP A 12 11.15 -9.14 40.32
C ASP A 12 11.10 -10.30 39.31
N GLY A 13 12.26 -10.75 38.82
CA GLY A 13 12.41 -11.83 37.85
C GLY A 13 12.07 -11.45 36.40
N ARG A 14 11.78 -10.18 36.11
CA ARG A 14 11.49 -9.72 34.74
C ARG A 14 12.75 -9.37 33.98
N THR A 15 12.79 -9.67 32.69
CA THR A 15 13.84 -9.13 31.82
C THR A 15 13.42 -7.77 31.26
N VAL A 16 14.20 -6.72 31.52
CA VAL A 16 13.99 -5.36 31.00
C VAL A 16 15.09 -5.03 30.00
N ALA A 17 14.75 -4.37 28.89
CA ALA A 17 15.73 -3.86 27.95
C ALA A 17 16.37 -2.58 28.50
N VAL A 18 17.69 -2.59 28.72
CA VAL A 18 18.47 -1.42 29.11
C VAL A 18 19.46 -1.07 28.02
N LEU A 19 19.91 0.19 27.97
CA LEU A 19 20.94 0.60 27.01
C LEU A 19 22.23 -0.18 27.25
N ARG A 20 22.91 -0.55 26.16
CA ARG A 20 24.26 -1.12 26.22
C ARG A 20 25.25 -0.10 26.77
N VAL A 21 25.13 1.14 26.29
CA VAL A 21 25.93 2.28 26.74
C VAL A 21 24.97 3.39 27.16
N PRO A 22 25.02 3.87 28.42
CA PRO A 22 24.17 4.97 28.89
C PRO A 22 24.25 6.18 27.94
N GLY A 23 23.10 6.80 27.65
CA GLY A 23 23.02 7.96 26.76
C GLY A 23 23.20 7.68 25.27
N ARG A 24 23.52 6.44 24.85
CA ARG A 24 23.61 6.06 23.43
C ARG A 24 22.37 5.32 22.97
N TYR A 25 21.52 6.03 22.22
CA TYR A 25 20.23 5.53 21.73
C TYR A 25 20.25 5.08 20.26
N PHE A 26 21.40 5.16 19.60
CA PHE A 26 21.63 4.74 18.22
C PHE A 26 22.71 3.64 18.18
N PRO A 27 22.61 2.63 17.30
CA PRO A 27 23.61 1.57 17.21
C PRO A 27 24.99 2.14 16.87
N SER A 28 26.01 1.69 17.59
CA SER A 28 27.41 2.11 17.39
C SER A 28 28.28 1.04 16.71
N GLY A 29 27.80 -0.20 16.63
CA GLY A 29 28.52 -1.26 15.94
C GLY A 29 28.42 -1.09 14.42
N PHE A 30 29.57 -1.11 13.74
CA PHE A 30 29.66 -0.96 12.28
C PHE A 30 28.74 -1.92 11.51
N VAL A 31 28.69 -3.19 11.93
CA VAL A 31 27.82 -4.21 11.32
C VAL A 31 26.34 -3.83 11.38
N TYR A 32 25.87 -3.29 12.50
CA TYR A 32 24.47 -2.87 12.64
C TYR A 32 24.16 -1.61 11.83
N LEU A 33 25.11 -0.68 11.76
CA LEU A 33 24.99 0.54 10.97
C LEU A 33 24.92 0.22 9.47
N VAL A 34 25.87 -0.56 8.96
CA VAL A 34 25.92 -0.99 7.57
C VAL A 34 24.72 -1.87 7.23
N GLY A 35 24.36 -2.82 8.09
CA GLY A 35 23.19 -3.68 7.87
C GLY A 35 21.88 -2.88 7.80
N MET A 36 21.69 -1.92 8.70
CA MET A 36 20.50 -1.07 8.72
C MET A 36 20.40 -0.19 7.47
N TYR A 37 21.47 0.55 7.13
CA TYR A 37 21.48 1.42 5.96
C TYR A 37 21.51 0.63 4.64
N GLY A 38 22.13 -0.54 4.61
CA GLY A 38 22.10 -1.45 3.46
C GLY A 38 20.69 -1.93 3.15
N LEU A 39 19.91 -2.31 4.17
CA LEU A 39 18.49 -2.63 4.01
C LEU A 39 17.66 -1.43 3.52
N MET A 40 17.97 -0.21 3.98
CA MET A 40 17.36 1.00 3.42
C MET A 40 17.73 1.19 1.94
N GLY A 41 18.97 0.88 1.54
CA GLY A 41 19.43 0.89 0.15
C GLY A 41 18.66 -0.10 -0.73
N VAL A 42 18.44 -1.33 -0.25
CA VAL A 42 17.56 -2.31 -0.92
C VAL A 42 16.13 -1.76 -1.02
N GLY A 43 15.66 -1.10 0.05
CA GLY A 43 14.37 -0.42 0.05
C GLY A 43 14.26 0.66 -1.03
N ILE A 44 15.33 1.43 -1.30
CA ILE A 44 15.34 2.42 -2.38
C ILE A 44 15.16 1.74 -3.74
N LEU A 45 15.80 0.60 -3.97
CA LEU A 45 15.60 -0.17 -5.21
C LEU A 45 14.16 -0.68 -5.36
N ALA A 46 13.47 -0.96 -4.26
CA ALA A 46 12.09 -1.43 -4.29
C ALA A 46 11.04 -0.31 -4.42
N LYS A 47 11.25 0.84 -3.76
CA LYS A 47 10.21 1.89 -3.65
C LYS A 47 10.74 3.33 -3.61
N GLY A 48 11.97 3.54 -4.09
CA GLY A 48 12.58 4.86 -4.20
C GLY A 48 12.97 5.51 -2.87
N PRO A 49 13.28 6.82 -2.89
CA PRO A 49 13.84 7.55 -1.75
C PRO A 49 13.05 7.45 -0.44
N VAL A 50 11.73 7.27 -0.52
CA VAL A 50 10.84 7.12 0.64
C VAL A 50 11.29 5.99 1.58
N ALA A 51 11.89 4.93 1.04
CA ALA A 51 12.38 3.80 1.82
C ALA A 51 13.61 4.11 2.69
N PHE A 52 14.33 5.20 2.40
CA PHE A 52 15.38 5.74 3.26
C PHE A 52 14.85 6.87 4.14
N LEU A 53 14.07 7.79 3.55
CA LEU A 53 13.57 8.98 4.24
C LEU A 53 12.66 8.65 5.43
N LEU A 54 11.70 7.74 5.28
CA LEU A 54 10.74 7.45 6.34
C LEU A 54 11.38 6.74 7.54
N PRO A 55 12.15 5.65 7.39
CA PRO A 55 12.84 5.04 8.53
C PRO A 55 13.83 6.00 9.21
N THR A 56 14.54 6.82 8.43
CA THR A 56 15.42 7.88 8.96
C THR A 56 14.62 8.90 9.77
N ALA A 57 13.46 9.34 9.29
CA ALA A 57 12.58 10.25 10.03
C ALA A 57 12.01 9.61 11.31
N VAL A 58 11.67 8.33 11.30
CA VAL A 58 11.24 7.58 12.52
C VAL A 58 12.34 7.60 13.57
N ILE A 59 13.56 7.20 13.18
CA ILE A 59 14.71 7.15 14.08
C ILE A 59 15.08 8.56 14.56
N GLY A 60 15.10 9.52 13.63
CA GLY A 60 15.36 10.92 13.93
C GLY A 60 14.37 11.47 14.95
N MET A 61 13.07 11.29 14.74
CA MET A 61 12.03 11.73 15.67
C MET A 61 12.19 11.10 17.06
N PHE A 62 12.49 9.79 17.12
CA PHE A 62 12.80 9.12 18.38
C PHE A 62 14.00 9.74 19.10
N LEU A 63 15.11 9.99 18.38
CA LEU A 63 16.31 10.58 18.96
C LEU A 63 16.12 12.05 19.37
N LEU A 64 15.34 12.83 18.60
CA LEU A 64 15.02 14.21 18.94
C LEU A 64 14.30 14.28 20.29
N ILE A 65 13.43 13.31 20.58
CA ILE A 65 12.71 13.24 21.86
C ILE A 65 13.62 12.73 22.98
N VAL A 66 14.34 11.63 22.76
CA VAL A 66 15.07 10.96 23.85
C VAL A 66 16.37 11.67 24.23
N ARG A 67 16.98 12.42 23.31
CA ARG A 67 18.20 13.21 23.57
C ARG A 67 17.92 14.63 24.03
N LEU A 68 16.66 15.00 24.26
CA LEU A 68 16.32 16.32 24.82
C LEU A 68 17.07 16.50 26.14
N PRO A 69 17.83 17.60 26.33
CA PRO A 69 18.52 17.85 27.59
C PRO A 69 17.53 17.87 28.75
N ASP A 70 17.84 17.23 29.88
CA ASP A 70 17.05 17.41 31.08
C ASP A 70 17.07 18.90 31.45
N GLN A 71 15.88 19.44 31.70
CA GLN A 71 15.73 20.76 32.26
C GLN A 71 15.24 20.54 33.68
N GLY A 72 15.64 21.42 34.59
CA GLY A 72 15.04 21.49 35.91
C GLY A 72 13.50 21.65 35.87
N PRO A 73 12.85 21.81 37.03
CA PRO A 73 11.40 21.80 37.12
C PRO A 73 10.74 22.70 36.07
N THR A 74 9.78 22.13 35.32
CA THR A 74 9.03 22.89 34.32
C THR A 74 8.28 24.00 35.05
N PRO A 75 8.42 25.28 34.66
CA PRO A 75 7.71 26.36 35.34
C PRO A 75 6.22 26.05 35.37
N ALA A 76 5.60 26.18 36.55
CA ALA A 76 4.16 26.04 36.66
C ALA A 76 3.49 26.99 35.67
N PRO A 77 2.40 26.58 34.98
CA PRO A 77 1.73 27.42 34.00
C PRO A 77 0.97 28.57 34.70
N THR A 78 1.72 29.57 35.17
CA THR A 78 1.21 30.84 35.69
C THR A 78 1.08 31.80 34.52
N GLY A 79 -0.14 32.18 34.15
CA GLY A 79 -0.40 33.09 33.03
C GLY A 79 -1.75 32.88 32.35
N THR A 80 -2.03 33.75 31.37
CA THR A 80 -3.25 33.75 30.56
C THR A 80 -3.35 32.51 29.67
N LEU A 81 -4.53 32.25 29.07
CA LEU A 81 -4.72 31.14 28.13
C LEU A 81 -3.75 31.21 26.94
N ARG A 82 -3.40 32.42 26.50
CA ARG A 82 -2.37 32.68 25.47
C ARG A 82 -1.00 32.21 25.92
N ASP A 83 -0.59 32.53 27.16
CA ASP A 83 0.72 32.13 27.69
C ASP A 83 0.85 30.61 27.80
N ARG A 84 -0.24 29.94 28.18
CA ARG A 84 -0.30 28.46 28.21
C ARG A 84 -0.17 27.86 26.83
N LEU A 85 -0.80 28.44 25.80
CA LEU A 85 -0.67 27.98 24.41
C LEU A 85 0.75 28.22 23.88
N ILE A 86 1.35 29.38 24.14
CA ILE A 86 2.72 29.69 23.74
C ILE A 86 3.70 28.72 24.41
N LEU A 87 3.57 28.49 25.72
CA LEU A 87 4.41 27.54 26.45
C LEU A 87 4.29 26.12 25.87
N ARG A 88 3.06 25.65 25.61
CA ARG A 88 2.83 24.35 24.96
C ARG A 88 3.45 24.28 23.57
N GLY A 89 3.29 25.33 22.76
CA GLY A 89 3.89 25.42 21.42
C GLY A 89 5.41 25.36 21.49
N ARG A 90 6.04 26.11 22.41
CA ARG A 90 7.49 26.07 22.64
C ARG A 90 7.96 24.68 23.07
N LEU A 91 7.25 24.01 23.98
CA LEU A 91 7.58 22.64 24.41
C LEU A 91 7.47 21.62 23.27
N LEU A 92 6.48 21.77 22.37
CA LEU A 92 6.31 20.91 21.20
C LEU A 92 7.37 21.13 20.12
N LEU A 93 7.81 22.38 19.93
CA LEU A 93 8.82 22.74 18.93
C LEU A 93 10.26 22.55 19.42
N ARG A 94 10.45 22.44 20.74
CA ARG A 94 11.77 22.26 21.39
C ARG A 94 12.61 21.10 20.83
N PRO A 95 12.07 19.90 20.52
CA PRO A 95 12.84 18.83 19.89
C PRO A 95 13.43 19.24 18.53
N PHE A 96 12.92 20.29 17.89
CA PHE A 96 13.36 20.77 16.58
C PHE A 96 14.27 22.01 16.65
N ALA A 97 14.81 22.35 17.83
CA ALA A 97 15.78 23.43 17.95
C ALA A 97 16.98 23.18 17.00
N PRO A 98 17.41 24.15 16.17
CA PRO A 98 18.35 23.90 15.06
C PRO A 98 19.63 23.17 15.47
N ALA A 99 20.27 23.58 16.56
CA ALA A 99 21.49 22.94 17.05
C ALA A 99 21.24 21.50 17.55
N HIS A 100 20.11 21.25 18.22
CA HIS A 100 19.73 19.91 18.69
C HIS A 100 19.38 19.00 17.51
N PHE A 101 18.67 19.53 16.53
CA PHE A 101 18.33 18.84 15.29
C PHE A 101 19.59 18.43 14.52
N ALA A 102 20.51 19.36 14.29
CA ALA A 102 21.78 19.07 13.60
C ALA A 102 22.62 18.03 14.34
N ARG A 103 22.76 18.14 15.67
CA ARG A 103 23.44 17.13 16.50
C ARG A 103 22.75 15.77 16.47
N THR A 104 21.43 15.74 16.28
CA THR A 104 20.66 14.50 16.13
C THR A 104 20.93 13.85 14.78
N CYS A 105 20.85 14.61 13.69
CA CYS A 105 21.25 14.15 12.36
C CYS A 105 22.69 13.61 12.36
N TRP A 106 23.64 14.31 12.99
CA TRP A 106 25.02 13.86 13.07
C TRP A 106 25.16 12.52 13.81
N SER A 107 24.44 12.33 14.92
CA SER A 107 24.51 11.08 15.71
C SER A 107 24.00 9.84 14.97
N MET A 108 23.22 10.03 13.92
CA MET A 108 22.73 8.96 13.07
C MET A 108 23.78 8.51 12.05
N HIS A 109 24.94 9.18 11.95
CA HIS A 109 25.98 8.88 10.96
C HIS A 109 25.44 8.95 9.52
N LEU A 110 24.63 9.98 9.23
CA LEU A 110 23.95 10.10 7.93
C LEU A 110 24.90 10.08 6.73
N LEU A 111 26.13 10.60 6.86
CA LEU A 111 27.12 10.53 5.78
C LEU A 111 27.52 9.09 5.44
N THR A 112 27.87 8.31 6.46
CA THR A 112 28.16 6.87 6.30
C THR A 112 26.92 6.13 5.81
N GLY A 113 25.74 6.45 6.35
CA GLY A 113 24.49 5.83 5.93
C GLY A 113 24.16 6.11 4.47
N THR A 114 24.29 7.36 4.01
CA THR A 114 24.13 7.75 2.61
C THR A 114 25.16 7.04 1.73
N ALA A 115 26.43 6.95 2.13
CA ALA A 115 27.44 6.22 1.38
C ALA A 115 27.06 4.74 1.20
N VAL A 116 26.60 4.06 2.27
CA VAL A 116 26.14 2.66 2.19
C VAL A 116 24.90 2.51 1.31
N VAL A 117 23.92 3.40 1.46
CA VAL A 117 22.70 3.41 0.64
C VAL A 117 23.04 3.60 -0.84
N LEU A 118 23.94 4.52 -1.17
CA LEU A 118 24.41 4.76 -2.53
C LEU A 118 25.19 3.55 -3.05
N ALA A 119 26.07 2.95 -2.25
CA ALA A 119 26.79 1.74 -2.66
C ALA A 119 25.85 0.59 -3.09
N VAL A 120 24.69 0.47 -2.43
CA VAL A 120 23.68 -0.54 -2.78
C VAL A 120 22.82 -0.13 -3.98
N SER A 121 22.33 1.12 -4.00
CA SER A 121 21.27 1.52 -4.94
C SER A 121 21.78 2.23 -6.20
N LEU A 122 22.88 2.97 -6.10
CA LEU A 122 23.41 3.79 -7.19
C LEU A 122 23.79 2.98 -8.44
N PRO A 123 24.38 1.76 -8.36
CA PRO A 123 24.77 1.02 -9.56
C PRO A 123 23.60 0.79 -10.53
N TRP A 124 22.42 0.45 -10.01
CA TRP A 124 21.23 0.24 -10.83
C TRP A 124 20.73 1.55 -11.46
N PHE A 125 20.69 2.64 -10.69
CA PHE A 125 20.26 3.95 -11.20
C PHE A 125 21.20 4.49 -12.29
N VAL A 126 22.51 4.27 -12.15
CA VAL A 126 23.50 4.64 -13.19
C VAL A 126 23.25 3.82 -14.45
N GLN A 127 23.09 2.50 -14.33
CA GLN A 127 22.84 1.64 -15.49
C GLN A 127 21.56 1.99 -16.23
N VAL A 128 20.44 2.20 -15.53
CA VAL A 128 19.17 2.58 -16.19
C VAL A 128 19.27 3.98 -16.78
N GLY A 129 19.91 4.92 -16.07
CA GLY A 129 20.12 6.29 -16.57
C GLY A 129 20.93 6.31 -17.87
N MET A 130 21.99 5.52 -17.96
CA MET A 130 22.78 5.38 -19.19
C MET A 130 21.96 4.76 -20.33
N ARG A 131 21.20 3.69 -20.05
CA ARG A 131 20.38 3.00 -21.07
C ARG A 131 19.23 3.84 -21.60
N THR A 132 18.68 4.73 -20.78
CA THR A 132 17.53 5.56 -21.17
C THR A 132 17.91 7.01 -21.46
N HIS A 133 19.21 7.33 -21.56
CA HIS A 133 19.68 8.71 -21.72
C HIS A 133 19.07 9.70 -20.70
N GLY A 134 18.92 9.26 -19.44
CA GLY A 134 18.37 10.05 -18.34
C GLY A 134 16.83 10.16 -18.27
N ALA A 135 16.11 9.77 -19.32
CA ALA A 135 14.64 9.84 -19.38
C ALA A 135 13.94 9.17 -18.19
N TRP A 136 14.35 7.94 -17.86
CA TRP A 136 13.77 7.18 -16.76
C TRP A 136 14.01 7.87 -15.41
N LEU A 137 15.23 8.41 -15.19
CA LEU A 137 15.57 9.11 -13.96
C LEU A 137 14.70 10.36 -13.77
N GLN A 138 14.49 11.13 -14.83
CA GLN A 138 13.64 12.31 -14.82
C GLN A 138 12.20 11.95 -14.44
N GLY A 139 11.60 10.98 -15.14
CA GLY A 139 10.24 10.52 -14.85
C GLY A 139 10.11 9.99 -13.42
N PHE A 140 11.03 9.13 -12.99
CA PHE A 140 10.97 8.51 -11.67
C PHE A 140 11.13 9.53 -10.52
N PHE A 141 12.17 10.38 -10.55
CA PHE A 141 12.44 11.29 -9.44
C PHE A 141 11.53 12.53 -9.47
N LEU A 142 11.29 13.13 -10.64
CA LEU A 142 10.52 14.37 -10.73
C LEU A 142 9.00 14.11 -10.75
N GLU A 143 8.51 13.17 -11.57
CA GLU A 143 7.08 12.96 -11.73
C GLU A 143 6.53 12.05 -10.63
N GLU A 144 7.14 10.87 -10.47
CA GLU A 144 6.60 9.82 -9.59
C GLU A 144 6.91 10.07 -8.09
N ASN A 145 7.99 10.78 -7.75
CA ASN A 145 8.32 11.09 -6.36
C ASN A 145 7.93 12.53 -5.99
N ILE A 146 8.52 13.54 -6.64
CA ILE A 146 8.27 14.95 -6.31
C ILE A 146 6.85 15.36 -6.75
N GLY A 147 6.44 15.01 -7.97
CA GLY A 147 5.14 15.33 -8.54
C GLY A 147 3.98 14.79 -7.69
N ARG A 148 4.03 13.50 -7.33
CA ARG A 148 3.05 12.85 -6.43
C ARG A 148 2.97 13.47 -5.04
N ALA A 149 4.07 14.02 -4.53
CA ALA A 149 4.10 14.69 -3.22
C ALA A 149 3.41 16.06 -3.27
N LEU A 150 3.60 16.81 -4.36
CA LEU A 150 3.13 18.20 -4.50
C LEU A 150 1.71 18.32 -5.08
N ARG A 151 1.26 17.38 -5.93
CA ARG A 151 -0.04 17.42 -6.60
C ARG A 151 -0.78 16.08 -6.46
N PRO A 152 -2.12 16.06 -6.29
CA PRO A 152 -2.88 14.82 -6.36
C PRO A 152 -2.79 14.26 -7.78
N MET A 153 -2.31 13.03 -7.93
CA MET A 153 -2.35 12.30 -9.21
C MET A 153 -3.49 11.29 -9.19
N GLU A 154 -4.06 11.01 -10.38
CA GLU A 154 -5.04 9.93 -10.59
C GLU A 154 -6.31 10.00 -9.71
N ASN A 155 -6.78 11.22 -9.37
CA ASN A 155 -7.95 11.46 -8.51
C ASN A 155 -7.86 10.87 -7.08
N HIS A 156 -6.66 10.52 -6.60
CA HIS A 156 -6.45 9.97 -5.27
C HIS A 156 -6.34 11.03 -4.17
N GLY A 157 -7.29 11.98 -4.13
CA GLY A 157 -7.46 12.88 -2.99
C GLY A 157 -8.18 12.18 -1.83
N GLY A 158 -7.92 12.60 -0.60
CA GLY A 158 -8.62 12.07 0.58
C GLY A 158 -8.52 12.99 1.80
N PRO A 159 -9.46 12.86 2.75
CA PRO A 159 -9.52 13.72 3.93
C PRO A 159 -8.30 13.53 4.85
N PRO A 160 -8.03 14.46 5.80
CA PRO A 160 -6.89 14.36 6.72
C PRO A 160 -6.90 13.08 7.59
N PHE A 161 -8.08 12.52 7.86
CA PHE A 161 -8.26 11.29 8.64
C PHE A 161 -8.28 10.01 7.78
N TYR A 162 -8.02 10.10 6.47
CA TYR A 162 -8.05 8.98 5.54
C TYR A 162 -7.26 7.77 6.04
N TYR A 163 -6.03 8.00 6.53
CA TYR A 163 -5.17 6.92 7.00
C TYR A 163 -5.59 6.32 8.33
N ILE A 164 -6.32 7.05 9.17
CA ILE A 164 -6.92 6.50 10.39
C ILE A 164 -7.94 5.43 10.00
N LEU A 165 -8.80 5.74 9.02
CA LEU A 165 -9.78 4.79 8.52
C LEU A 165 -9.13 3.63 7.75
N ALA A 166 -8.14 3.91 6.89
CA ALA A 166 -7.42 2.88 6.14
C ALA A 166 -6.71 1.88 7.07
N VAL A 167 -6.07 2.37 8.13
CA VAL A 167 -5.49 1.51 9.17
C VAL A 167 -6.58 0.74 9.90
N ALA A 168 -7.67 1.39 10.32
CA ALA A 168 -8.74 0.72 11.04
C ALA A 168 -9.38 -0.42 10.23
N ILE A 169 -9.58 -0.23 8.92
CA ILE A 169 -10.12 -1.24 8.01
C ILE A 169 -9.09 -2.35 7.75
N GLY A 170 -7.87 -1.98 7.34
CA GLY A 170 -6.84 -2.97 6.99
C GLY A 170 -6.29 -3.75 8.19
N PHE A 171 -6.58 -3.30 9.41
CA PHE A 171 -6.22 -3.99 10.66
C PHE A 171 -7.41 -4.72 11.30
N LEU A 172 -8.57 -4.80 10.64
CA LEU A 172 -9.70 -5.61 11.12
C LEU A 172 -9.29 -7.09 11.22
N PRO A 173 -9.69 -7.83 12.26
CA PRO A 173 -10.51 -7.41 13.40
C PRO A 173 -9.72 -6.78 14.57
N TRP A 174 -8.39 -6.74 14.50
CA TRP A 174 -7.53 -6.22 15.57
C TRP A 174 -7.58 -4.69 15.75
N SER A 175 -8.28 -3.97 14.88
CA SER A 175 -8.46 -2.52 14.98
C SER A 175 -9.03 -2.06 16.32
N ILE A 176 -9.84 -2.90 16.99
CA ILE A 176 -10.36 -2.64 18.34
C ILE A 176 -9.28 -2.49 19.41
N LEU A 177 -8.08 -3.04 19.15
CA LEU A 177 -6.94 -3.01 20.06
C LEU A 177 -6.09 -1.74 19.91
N LEU A 178 -6.26 -0.97 18.82
CA LEU A 178 -5.38 0.15 18.50
C LEU A 178 -5.45 1.26 19.55
N VAL A 179 -6.65 1.75 19.85
CA VAL A 179 -6.85 2.81 20.85
C VAL A 179 -6.34 2.40 22.25
N PRO A 180 -6.72 1.24 22.83
CA PRO A 180 -6.24 0.87 24.16
C PRO A 180 -4.74 0.57 24.18
N ALA A 181 -4.16 0.09 23.07
CA ALA A 181 -2.73 -0.07 22.94
C ALA A 181 -1.99 1.29 22.92
N LEU A 182 -2.51 2.29 22.20
CA LEU A 182 -1.95 3.64 22.19
C LEU A 182 -2.05 4.31 23.56
N ILE A 183 -3.21 4.22 24.23
CA ILE A 183 -3.39 4.74 25.60
C ILE A 183 -2.41 4.06 26.57
N GLY A 184 -2.27 2.73 26.48
CA GLY A 184 -1.32 1.96 27.29
C GLY A 184 0.12 2.39 27.05
N ALA A 185 0.52 2.57 25.78
CA ALA A 185 1.86 3.01 25.41
C ALA A 185 2.17 4.41 25.97
N VAL A 186 1.30 5.40 25.73
CA VAL A 186 1.47 6.77 26.22
C VAL A 186 1.52 6.82 27.75
N THR A 187 0.65 6.06 28.43
CA THR A 187 0.63 6.04 29.90
C THR A 187 1.92 5.47 30.46
N ARG A 188 2.44 4.38 29.89
CA ARG A 188 3.71 3.77 30.33
C ARG A 188 4.92 4.65 30.07
N ILE A 189 4.92 5.40 28.97
CA ILE A 189 5.96 6.41 28.70
C ILE A 189 5.92 7.49 29.78
N ARG A 190 4.75 8.03 30.11
CA ARG A 190 4.58 9.08 31.13
C ARG A 190 4.99 8.63 32.52
N ARG A 191 4.70 7.37 32.88
CA ARG A 191 5.08 6.77 34.18
C ARG A 191 6.51 6.23 34.20
N GLN A 192 7.26 6.36 33.10
CA GLN A 192 8.61 5.82 32.94
C GLN A 192 8.71 4.31 33.27
N GLU A 193 7.65 3.56 32.99
CA GLU A 193 7.56 2.14 33.35
C GLU A 193 8.27 1.24 32.32
N GLY A 194 9.18 0.39 32.80
CA GLY A 194 9.76 -0.72 32.04
C GLY A 194 10.34 -0.32 30.68
N SER A 195 9.73 -0.81 29.59
CA SER A 195 10.18 -0.61 28.20
C SER A 195 9.69 0.70 27.55
N SER A 196 9.65 1.81 28.30
CA SER A 196 9.15 3.12 27.85
C SER A 196 9.75 3.59 26.52
N LEU A 197 11.06 3.39 26.33
CA LEU A 197 11.77 3.74 25.09
C LEU A 197 11.26 2.94 23.87
N ALA A 198 10.90 1.66 24.05
CA ALA A 198 10.36 0.84 22.97
C ALA A 198 8.97 1.35 22.55
N TYR A 199 8.11 1.69 23.50
CA TYR A 199 6.82 2.30 23.21
C TYR A 199 6.97 3.64 22.49
N LEU A 200 7.92 4.48 22.92
CA LEU A 200 8.18 5.77 22.28
C LEU A 200 8.63 5.58 20.82
N PHE A 201 9.53 4.64 20.56
CA PHE A 201 9.97 4.32 19.20
C PHE A 201 8.80 3.86 18.32
N LEU A 202 7.93 2.97 18.83
CA LEU A 202 6.73 2.51 18.10
C LEU A 202 5.75 3.65 17.82
N LEU A 203 5.56 4.58 18.77
CA LEU A 203 4.72 5.77 18.55
C LEU A 203 5.34 6.74 17.54
N CYS A 204 6.67 6.89 17.53
CA CYS A 204 7.38 7.67 16.51
C CYS A 204 7.21 7.02 15.13
N TRP A 205 7.29 5.69 15.05
CA TRP A 205 7.07 4.94 13.80
C TRP A 205 5.69 5.23 13.23
N VAL A 206 4.65 4.97 14.02
CA VAL A 206 3.26 5.22 13.62
C VAL A 206 3.04 6.69 13.29
N GLY A 207 3.49 7.60 14.16
CA GLY A 207 3.27 9.03 14.04
C GLY A 207 3.93 9.65 12.81
N VAL A 208 5.16 9.27 12.49
CA VAL A 208 5.89 9.78 11.32
C VAL A 208 5.22 9.32 10.03
N TYR A 209 4.91 8.02 9.90
CA TYR A 209 4.28 7.51 8.69
C TYR A 209 2.88 8.08 8.47
N ILE A 210 2.01 8.03 9.50
CA ILE A 210 0.65 8.56 9.38
C ILE A 210 0.70 10.07 9.17
N GLY A 211 1.53 10.80 9.91
CA GLY A 211 1.67 12.25 9.78
C GLY A 211 2.12 12.67 8.38
N LEU A 212 3.23 12.12 7.89
CA LEU A 212 3.78 12.50 6.58
C LEU A 212 2.85 12.10 5.42
N PHE A 213 2.27 10.90 5.44
CA PHE A 213 1.33 10.51 4.38
C PHE A 213 -0.01 11.25 4.46
N SER A 214 -0.52 11.59 5.65
CA SER A 214 -1.72 12.43 5.76
C SER A 214 -1.53 13.82 5.15
N LEU A 215 -0.31 14.37 5.24
CA LEU A 215 0.07 15.64 4.61
C LEU A 215 0.26 15.52 3.09
N ALA A 216 0.59 14.32 2.59
CA ALA A 216 0.74 14.09 1.16
C ALA A 216 -0.60 14.29 0.40
N ARG A 217 -0.51 14.85 -0.81
CA ARG A 217 -1.68 15.12 -1.65
C ARG A 217 -2.29 13.85 -2.22
N THR A 218 -1.46 12.96 -2.75
CA THR A 218 -1.88 11.65 -3.27
C THR A 218 -1.99 10.65 -2.12
N LYS A 219 -3.18 10.04 -1.96
CA LYS A 219 -3.47 9.09 -0.88
C LYS A 219 -3.88 7.73 -1.44
N LEU A 220 -3.01 6.74 -1.26
CA LEU A 220 -3.31 5.34 -1.51
C LEU A 220 -3.37 4.56 -0.19
N PRO A 221 -4.32 3.61 -0.02
CA PRO A 221 -4.44 2.85 1.24
C PRO A 221 -3.16 2.11 1.60
N SER A 222 -2.41 1.67 0.59
CA SER A 222 -1.18 0.89 0.75
C SER A 222 0.02 1.70 1.27
N TYR A 223 -0.05 3.03 1.36
CA TYR A 223 1.09 3.84 1.81
C TYR A 223 1.43 3.65 3.29
N VAL A 224 0.43 3.33 4.12
CA VAL A 224 0.61 3.11 5.56
C VAL A 224 0.84 1.65 5.93
N THR A 225 0.89 0.71 4.98
CA THR A 225 1.21 -0.70 5.28
C THR A 225 2.51 -0.90 6.06
N PRO A 226 3.57 -0.07 5.90
CA PRO A 226 4.78 -0.22 6.72
C PRO A 226 4.57 0.14 8.20
N THR A 227 3.40 0.64 8.61
CA THR A 227 3.06 0.89 10.03
C THR A 227 2.47 -0.33 10.71
N TYR A 228 1.97 -1.32 9.97
CA TYR A 228 1.32 -2.50 10.55
C TYR A 228 2.22 -3.32 11.50
N PRO A 229 3.54 -3.47 11.26
CA PRO A 229 4.43 -4.09 12.24
C PRO A 229 4.44 -3.34 13.59
N ALA A 230 4.45 -2.00 13.57
CA ALA A 230 4.44 -1.21 14.80
C ALA A 230 3.10 -1.34 15.53
N PHE A 231 1.98 -1.32 14.80
CA PHE A 231 0.66 -1.56 15.38
C PHE A 231 0.53 -2.98 15.96
N ALA A 232 1.02 -4.00 15.26
CA ALA A 232 1.02 -5.38 15.75
C ALA A 232 1.81 -5.52 17.06
N LEU A 233 2.99 -4.89 17.17
CA LEU A 233 3.78 -4.89 18.41
C LEU A 233 3.07 -4.16 19.55
N LEU A 234 2.42 -3.02 19.27
CA LEU A 234 1.62 -2.29 20.27
C LEU A 234 0.42 -3.12 20.74
N SER A 235 -0.31 -3.75 19.81
CA SER A 235 -1.45 -4.62 20.12
C SER A 235 -1.01 -5.86 20.91
N ALA A 236 0.09 -6.50 20.54
CA ALA A 236 0.66 -7.63 21.27
C ALA A 236 1.05 -7.22 22.70
N ALA A 237 1.70 -6.06 22.86
CA ALA A 237 2.05 -5.54 24.17
C ALA A 237 0.80 -5.25 25.02
N PHE A 238 -0.26 -4.71 24.43
CA PHE A 238 -1.54 -4.51 25.11
C PHE A 238 -2.15 -5.84 25.59
N LEU A 239 -2.26 -6.83 24.69
CA LEU A 239 -2.81 -8.15 25.01
C LEU A 239 -2.01 -8.85 26.12
N TYR A 240 -0.68 -8.78 26.07
CA TYR A 240 0.21 -9.33 27.10
C TYR A 240 -0.09 -8.74 28.49
N HIS A 241 -0.22 -7.42 28.58
CA HIS A 241 -0.55 -6.76 29.86
C HIS A 241 -1.98 -7.05 30.30
N TRP A 242 -2.92 -7.14 29.37
CA TRP A 242 -4.32 -7.43 29.65
C TRP A 242 -4.53 -8.84 30.21
N GLN A 243 -3.89 -9.84 29.60
CA GLN A 243 -3.90 -11.23 30.09
C GLN A 243 -3.41 -11.33 31.55
N ARG A 244 -2.43 -10.51 31.93
CA ARG A 244 -1.86 -10.46 33.29
C ARG A 244 -2.58 -9.52 34.26
N GLY A 245 -3.66 -8.87 33.83
CA GLY A 245 -4.40 -7.90 34.67
C GLY A 245 -3.66 -6.60 34.95
N ARG A 246 -2.68 -6.26 34.12
CA ARG A 246 -1.82 -5.06 34.24
C ARG A 246 -2.06 -4.04 33.13
N ALA A 247 -3.07 -4.25 32.29
CA ALA A 247 -3.44 -3.30 31.25
C ALA A 247 -3.98 -2.01 31.87
N VAL A 248 -3.57 -0.88 31.29
CA VAL A 248 -4.05 0.44 31.69
C VAL A 248 -5.50 0.64 31.24
N ALA A 249 -5.84 0.22 30.02
CA ALA A 249 -7.20 0.29 29.53
C ALA A 249 -8.07 -0.82 30.14
N SER A 250 -9.31 -0.46 30.49
CA SER A 250 -10.24 -1.37 31.14
C SER A 250 -10.72 -2.48 30.20
N THR A 251 -11.07 -3.64 30.75
CA THR A 251 -11.71 -4.73 30.00
C THR A 251 -13.05 -4.31 29.37
N ARG A 252 -13.69 -3.24 29.87
CA ARG A 252 -14.92 -2.69 29.27
C ARG A 252 -14.68 -2.18 27.85
N TRP A 253 -13.49 -1.63 27.57
CA TRP A 253 -13.12 -1.23 26.21
C TRP A 253 -13.09 -2.41 25.27
N LEU A 254 -12.46 -3.52 25.69
CA LEU A 254 -12.37 -4.72 24.87
C LEU A 254 -13.77 -5.31 24.63
N ARG A 255 -14.64 -5.34 25.65
CA ARG A 255 -16.04 -5.75 25.50
C ARG A 255 -16.77 -4.87 24.48
N GLY A 256 -16.69 -3.55 24.61
CA GLY A 256 -17.30 -2.62 23.66
C GLY A 256 -16.76 -2.78 22.23
N GLY A 257 -15.46 -2.97 22.07
CA GLY A 257 -14.83 -3.25 20.77
C GLY A 257 -15.33 -4.56 20.15
N LEU A 258 -15.39 -5.63 20.94
CA LEU A 258 -15.93 -6.93 20.49
C LEU A 258 -17.41 -6.83 20.12
N SER A 259 -18.23 -6.14 20.92
CA SER A 259 -19.63 -5.85 20.57
C SER A 259 -19.73 -5.03 19.28
N GLY A 260 -18.83 -4.07 19.07
CA GLY A 260 -18.72 -3.34 17.82
C GLY A 260 -18.41 -4.25 16.64
N LEU A 261 -17.49 -5.21 16.78
CA LEU A 261 -17.19 -6.19 15.73
C LEU A 261 -18.38 -7.08 15.38
N MET A 262 -19.24 -7.40 16.35
CA MET A 262 -20.48 -8.13 16.09
C MET A 262 -21.47 -7.33 15.22
N VAL A 263 -21.36 -6.00 15.19
CA VAL A 263 -22.13 -5.12 14.28
C VAL A 263 -21.39 -4.93 12.95
N VAL A 264 -20.06 -4.79 12.99
CA VAL A 264 -19.23 -4.64 11.78
C VAL A 264 -19.33 -5.87 10.87
N GLY A 265 -19.42 -7.07 11.43
CA GLY A 265 -19.56 -8.30 10.63
C GLY A 265 -20.80 -8.30 9.71
N PRO A 266 -22.03 -8.15 10.24
CA PRO A 266 -23.24 -8.07 9.41
C PRO A 266 -23.24 -6.87 8.45
N LEU A 267 -22.70 -5.71 8.86
CA LEU A 267 -22.56 -4.56 7.97
C LEU A 267 -21.60 -4.83 6.81
N GLY A 268 -20.48 -5.49 7.08
CA GLY A 268 -19.52 -5.90 6.05
C GLY A 268 -20.10 -6.95 5.11
N LEU A 269 -20.88 -7.89 5.64
CA LEU A 269 -21.64 -8.84 4.83
C LEU A 269 -22.59 -8.11 3.87
N ALA A 270 -23.42 -7.21 4.40
CA ALA A 270 -24.38 -6.46 3.58
C ALA A 270 -23.67 -5.62 2.52
N ALA A 271 -22.60 -4.93 2.90
CA ALA A 271 -21.80 -4.11 1.99
C ALA A 271 -21.20 -4.94 0.85
N VAL A 272 -20.57 -6.08 1.16
CA VAL A 272 -19.98 -6.96 0.15
C VAL A 272 -21.06 -7.64 -0.69
N TYR A 273 -22.16 -8.09 -0.10
CA TYR A 273 -23.28 -8.69 -0.82
C TYR A 273 -23.84 -7.73 -1.87
N LEU A 274 -24.10 -6.47 -1.49
CA LEU A 274 -24.60 -5.44 -2.40
C LEU A 274 -23.57 -5.06 -3.48
N ALA A 275 -22.29 -4.92 -3.11
CA ALA A 275 -21.23 -4.60 -4.05
C ALA A 275 -21.03 -5.74 -5.06
N ALA A 276 -20.94 -6.98 -4.59
CA ALA A 276 -20.83 -8.17 -5.44
C ALA A 276 -22.07 -8.33 -6.32
N GLY A 277 -23.28 -8.07 -5.83
CA GLY A 277 -24.49 -8.08 -6.67
C GLY A 277 -24.43 -7.09 -7.84
N ARG A 278 -23.68 -6.00 -7.69
CA ARG A 278 -23.50 -4.97 -8.73
C ARG A 278 -22.36 -5.25 -9.69
N PHE A 279 -21.32 -5.95 -9.25
CA PHE A 279 -20.05 -6.06 -9.99
C PHE A 279 -19.56 -7.49 -10.24
N LEU A 280 -20.03 -8.47 -9.46
CA LEU A 280 -19.60 -9.86 -9.41
C LEU A 280 -20.83 -10.80 -9.33
N PRO A 281 -21.70 -10.81 -10.37
CA PRO A 281 -22.94 -11.56 -10.33
C PRO A 281 -22.70 -13.05 -10.05
N GLY A 282 -23.39 -13.60 -9.05
CA GLY A 282 -23.23 -14.99 -8.60
C GLY A 282 -22.27 -15.19 -7.43
N ASP A 283 -21.45 -14.19 -7.08
CA ASP A 283 -20.51 -14.24 -5.95
C ASP A 283 -20.94 -13.34 -4.77
N GLN A 284 -22.23 -13.05 -4.63
CA GLN A 284 -22.74 -12.26 -3.49
C GLN A 284 -22.52 -12.95 -2.13
N TRP A 285 -22.43 -14.29 -2.15
CA TRP A 285 -22.12 -15.10 -0.97
C TRP A 285 -20.74 -14.78 -0.36
N LEU A 286 -19.84 -14.09 -1.07
CA LEU A 286 -18.58 -13.60 -0.51
C LEU A 286 -18.79 -12.71 0.73
N GLY A 287 -19.96 -12.09 0.87
CA GLY A 287 -20.33 -11.37 2.10
C GLY A 287 -20.34 -12.25 3.35
N LEU A 288 -20.59 -13.55 3.23
CA LEU A 288 -20.60 -14.49 4.36
C LEU A 288 -19.25 -14.58 5.09
N ILE A 289 -18.14 -14.22 4.43
CA ILE A 289 -16.81 -14.17 5.04
C ILE A 289 -16.79 -13.24 6.26
N PHE A 290 -17.59 -12.18 6.25
CA PHE A 290 -17.67 -11.26 7.39
C PHE A 290 -18.36 -11.85 8.62
N LEU A 291 -19.10 -12.97 8.48
CA LEU A 291 -19.64 -13.70 9.64
C LEU A 291 -18.54 -14.32 10.50
N ILE A 292 -17.33 -14.55 9.95
CA ILE A 292 -16.16 -14.98 10.72
C ILE A 292 -15.84 -13.93 11.81
N ILE A 293 -15.94 -12.64 11.48
CA ILE A 293 -15.75 -11.56 12.46
C ILE A 293 -16.83 -11.61 13.53
N THR A 294 -18.10 -11.76 13.16
CA THR A 294 -19.23 -11.82 14.10
C THR A 294 -19.09 -13.01 15.07
N ALA A 295 -18.86 -14.21 14.52
CA ALA A 295 -18.74 -15.43 15.29
C ALA A 295 -17.50 -15.38 16.21
N GLY A 296 -16.36 -14.99 15.66
CA GLY A 296 -15.12 -14.84 16.43
C GLY A 296 -15.22 -13.81 17.54
N ALA A 297 -15.87 -12.67 17.27
CA ALA A 297 -16.13 -11.64 18.27
C ALA A 297 -17.08 -12.13 19.38
N GLY A 298 -18.14 -12.85 19.04
CA GLY A 298 -19.08 -13.44 20.00
C GLY A 298 -18.42 -14.48 20.92
N ILE A 299 -17.65 -15.41 20.35
CA ILE A 299 -16.89 -16.41 21.12
C ILE A 299 -15.88 -15.70 22.03
N CYS A 300 -15.13 -14.74 21.49
CA CYS A 300 -14.16 -13.97 22.25
C CYS A 300 -14.82 -13.20 23.41
N LEU A 301 -15.98 -12.57 23.18
CA LEU A 301 -16.73 -11.86 24.20
C LEU A 301 -17.20 -12.78 25.33
N GLY A 302 -17.70 -13.98 24.98
CA GLY A 302 -18.04 -15.01 25.95
C GLY A 302 -16.84 -15.41 26.83
N LEU A 303 -15.67 -15.66 26.21
CA LEU A 303 -14.45 -15.99 26.92
C LEU A 303 -13.94 -14.84 27.81
N VAL A 304 -14.05 -13.59 27.36
CA VAL A 304 -13.74 -12.40 28.17
C VAL A 304 -14.65 -12.32 29.39
N ASN A 305 -15.94 -12.63 29.23
CA ASN A 305 -16.92 -12.60 30.32
C ASN A 305 -16.70 -13.74 31.34
N GLN A 306 -16.21 -14.89 30.88
CA GLN A 306 -15.77 -16.00 31.74
C GLN A 306 -14.40 -15.76 32.41
N GLY A 307 -13.74 -14.62 32.16
CA GLY A 307 -12.40 -14.35 32.70
C GLY A 307 -11.27 -15.11 32.02
N ARG A 308 -11.54 -15.89 30.96
CA ARG A 308 -10.58 -16.72 30.22
C ARG A 308 -9.76 -15.89 29.22
N ARG A 309 -8.95 -14.96 29.72
CA ARG A 309 -8.24 -13.95 28.91
C ARG A 309 -7.29 -14.54 27.88
N SER A 310 -6.55 -15.59 28.23
CA SER A 310 -5.62 -16.24 27.30
C SER A 310 -6.35 -16.87 26.12
N ALA A 311 -7.44 -17.60 26.40
CA ALA A 311 -8.29 -18.18 25.35
C ALA A 311 -8.91 -17.10 24.46
N ALA A 312 -9.43 -16.02 25.04
CA ALA A 312 -9.99 -14.90 24.28
C ALA A 312 -8.97 -14.26 23.32
N ALA A 313 -7.74 -14.05 23.77
CA ALA A 313 -6.67 -13.50 22.92
C ALA A 313 -6.32 -14.45 21.76
N VAL A 314 -6.26 -15.77 22.01
CA VAL A 314 -6.06 -16.79 20.97
C VAL A 314 -7.23 -16.77 19.99
N THR A 315 -8.47 -16.76 20.47
CA THR A 315 -9.67 -16.66 19.61
C THR A 315 -9.63 -15.44 18.71
N LEU A 316 -9.24 -14.27 19.23
CA LEU A 316 -9.11 -13.05 18.44
C LEU A 316 -8.01 -13.17 17.37
N ALA A 317 -6.90 -13.83 17.68
CA ALA A 317 -5.82 -14.09 16.73
C ALA A 317 -6.23 -15.07 15.62
N VAL A 318 -6.86 -16.19 16.00
CA VAL A 318 -7.38 -17.19 15.06
C VAL A 318 -8.45 -16.59 14.16
N THR A 319 -9.38 -15.81 14.72
CA THR A 319 -10.42 -15.11 13.95
C THR A 319 -9.80 -14.22 12.89
N ALA A 320 -8.77 -13.45 13.25
CA ALA A 320 -8.05 -12.62 12.28
C ALA A 320 -7.38 -13.46 11.20
N GLY A 321 -6.66 -14.52 11.57
CA GLY A 321 -6.00 -15.41 10.61
C GLY A 321 -6.99 -16.03 9.62
N VAL A 322 -8.08 -16.61 10.12
CA VAL A 322 -9.13 -17.23 9.28
C VAL A 322 -9.81 -16.19 8.39
N PHE A 323 -10.16 -15.01 8.93
CA PHE A 323 -10.76 -13.93 8.14
C PHE A 323 -9.85 -13.47 7.00
N HIS A 324 -8.56 -13.21 7.27
CA HIS A 324 -7.62 -12.77 6.23
C HIS A 324 -7.33 -13.85 5.21
N THR A 325 -7.21 -15.12 5.62
CA THR A 325 -7.06 -16.24 4.68
C THR A 325 -8.29 -16.40 3.80
N ALA A 326 -9.50 -16.28 4.36
CA ALA A 326 -10.73 -16.32 3.58
C ALA A 326 -10.82 -15.14 2.60
N LEU A 327 -10.45 -13.93 3.02
CA LEU A 327 -10.52 -12.73 2.20
C LEU A 327 -9.46 -12.71 1.08
N PHE A 328 -8.19 -12.95 1.43
CA PHE A 328 -7.07 -12.80 0.48
C PHE A 328 -6.63 -14.10 -0.18
N GLY A 329 -6.89 -15.25 0.44
CA GLY A 329 -6.56 -16.57 -0.11
C GLY A 329 -7.69 -17.19 -0.93
N PHE A 330 -8.95 -16.83 -0.67
CA PHE A 330 -10.11 -17.42 -1.34
C PHE A 330 -11.00 -16.41 -2.06
N ALA A 331 -11.45 -15.34 -1.41
CA ALA A 331 -12.34 -14.35 -2.04
C ALA A 331 -11.67 -13.64 -3.21
N SER A 332 -10.39 -13.27 -3.08
CA SER A 332 -9.60 -12.66 -4.15
C SER A 332 -9.61 -13.52 -5.42
N LEU A 333 -9.41 -14.84 -5.29
CA LEU A 333 -9.44 -15.79 -6.42
C LEU A 333 -10.82 -15.90 -7.05
N ARG A 334 -11.89 -15.74 -6.27
CA ARG A 334 -13.26 -15.70 -6.80
C ARG A 334 -13.52 -14.41 -7.57
N VAL A 335 -13.12 -13.27 -7.00
CA VAL A 335 -13.23 -11.96 -7.65
C VAL A 335 -12.45 -11.94 -8.97
N ASP A 336 -11.27 -12.55 -9.01
CA ASP A 336 -10.43 -12.63 -10.21
C ASP A 336 -11.09 -13.33 -11.40
N ARG A 337 -11.99 -14.31 -11.17
CA ARG A 337 -12.73 -15.00 -12.25
C ARG A 337 -13.63 -14.08 -13.07
N HIS A 338 -13.98 -12.91 -12.55
CA HIS A 338 -14.74 -11.90 -13.27
C HIS A 338 -13.86 -11.02 -14.18
N GLN A 339 -12.53 -11.17 -14.12
CA GLN A 339 -11.61 -10.61 -15.12
C GLN A 339 -11.58 -11.50 -16.37
N GLN A 340 -12.37 -11.12 -17.37
CA GLN A 340 -12.56 -11.93 -18.59
C GLN A 340 -11.62 -11.56 -19.75
N ASN A 341 -10.44 -11.01 -19.43
CA ASN A 341 -9.47 -10.59 -20.44
C ASN A 341 -8.98 -11.74 -21.32
N HIS A 342 -9.00 -12.97 -20.80
CA HIS A 342 -8.67 -14.18 -21.56
C HIS A 342 -9.54 -14.35 -22.82
N VAL A 343 -10.81 -13.92 -22.82
CA VAL A 343 -11.67 -14.01 -24.01
C VAL A 343 -11.18 -13.06 -25.11
N LEU A 344 -10.67 -11.87 -24.75
CA LEU A 344 -10.04 -10.98 -25.71
C LEU A 344 -8.74 -11.60 -26.23
N ILE A 345 -7.92 -12.19 -25.35
CA ILE A 345 -6.67 -12.86 -25.75
C ILE A 345 -6.94 -14.03 -26.70
N GLU A 346 -7.92 -14.89 -26.42
CA GLU A 346 -8.31 -15.98 -27.33
C GLU A 346 -8.76 -15.43 -28.70
N ALA A 347 -9.51 -14.32 -28.71
CA ALA A 347 -9.91 -13.68 -29.96
C ALA A 347 -8.70 -13.14 -30.75
N VAL A 348 -7.69 -12.60 -30.06
CA VAL A 348 -6.41 -12.22 -30.67
C VAL A 348 -5.67 -13.44 -31.23
N GLU A 349 -5.57 -14.52 -30.45
CA GLU A 349 -4.88 -15.75 -30.86
C GLU A 349 -5.52 -16.41 -32.08
N ARG A 350 -6.85 -16.36 -32.20
CA ARG A 350 -7.58 -16.83 -33.40
C ARG A 350 -7.22 -16.06 -34.69
N HIS A 351 -6.72 -14.83 -34.57
CA HIS A 351 -6.22 -14.05 -35.71
C HIS A 351 -4.74 -14.36 -36.03
N GLY A 352 -4.04 -15.08 -35.15
CA GLY A 352 -2.68 -15.56 -35.37
C GLY A 352 -1.61 -14.90 -34.48
N GLY A 353 -0.47 -15.57 -34.36
CA GLY A 353 0.65 -15.14 -33.52
C GLY A 353 1.32 -13.83 -33.95
N GLY A 354 1.22 -13.45 -35.24
CA GLY A 354 1.85 -12.25 -35.80
C GLY A 354 1.04 -10.95 -35.69
N VAL A 355 -0.16 -11.01 -35.10
CA VAL A 355 -1.08 -9.86 -34.99
C VAL A 355 -0.47 -8.71 -34.19
N ARG A 356 -0.58 -7.49 -34.74
CA ARG A 356 -0.23 -6.26 -34.02
C ARG A 356 -1.42 -5.78 -33.19
N LEU A 357 -1.17 -5.52 -31.92
CA LEU A 357 -2.16 -4.97 -31.00
C LEU A 357 -1.94 -3.49 -30.75
N GLY A 358 -2.99 -2.71 -31.00
CA GLY A 358 -3.10 -1.33 -30.59
C GLY A 358 -4.13 -1.19 -29.48
N ALA A 359 -4.05 -0.11 -28.71
CA ALA A 359 -5.07 0.23 -27.74
C ALA A 359 -5.37 1.73 -27.74
N TYR A 360 -6.66 2.06 -27.70
CA TYR A 360 -7.15 3.42 -27.74
C TYR A 360 -7.96 3.75 -26.49
N GLY A 361 -7.55 4.78 -25.75
CA GLY A 361 -8.24 5.30 -24.56
C GLY A 361 -8.31 4.34 -23.36
N SER A 362 -8.08 3.04 -23.51
CA SER A 362 -8.12 2.04 -22.43
C SER A 362 -7.07 0.96 -22.66
N VAL A 363 -6.14 0.83 -21.69
CA VAL A 363 -5.15 -0.24 -21.63
C VAL A 363 -5.21 -0.84 -20.25
N GLU A 364 -5.57 -2.12 -20.15
CA GLU A 364 -5.45 -2.85 -18.89
C GLU A 364 -4.03 -3.45 -18.76
N PRO A 365 -3.36 -3.29 -17.61
CA PRO A 365 -2.03 -3.87 -17.40
C PRO A 365 -1.99 -5.39 -17.58
N SER A 366 -3.05 -6.10 -17.16
CA SER A 366 -3.19 -7.55 -17.31
C SER A 366 -3.21 -7.97 -18.78
N LEU A 367 -3.83 -7.18 -19.66
CA LEU A 367 -3.87 -7.46 -21.09
C LEU A 367 -2.47 -7.39 -21.72
N VAL A 368 -1.63 -6.45 -21.29
CA VAL A 368 -0.24 -6.34 -21.77
C VAL A 368 0.55 -7.60 -21.40
N PHE A 369 0.34 -8.15 -20.21
CA PHE A 369 0.99 -9.37 -19.77
C PHE A 369 0.50 -10.60 -20.54
N TYR A 370 -0.82 -10.84 -20.58
CA TYR A 370 -1.40 -12.04 -21.19
C TYR A 370 -1.35 -12.05 -22.73
N ALA A 371 -1.27 -10.89 -23.39
CA ALA A 371 -1.10 -10.85 -24.84
C ALA A 371 0.26 -11.36 -25.32
N GLY A 372 1.24 -11.47 -24.41
CA GLY A 372 2.61 -11.92 -24.72
C GLY A 372 3.33 -11.04 -25.74
N ARG A 373 2.83 -9.82 -26.00
CA ARG A 373 3.33 -8.92 -27.03
C ARG A 373 3.08 -7.45 -26.68
N PRO A 374 3.88 -6.51 -27.24
CA PRO A 374 3.66 -5.08 -27.01
C PRO A 374 2.28 -4.62 -27.51
N ILE A 375 1.63 -3.76 -26.73
CA ILE A 375 0.40 -3.08 -27.12
C ILE A 375 0.74 -1.61 -27.40
N VAL A 376 0.52 -1.17 -28.64
CA VAL A 376 0.82 0.19 -29.07
C VAL A 376 -0.30 1.12 -28.63
N LYS A 377 0.01 2.20 -27.89
CA LYS A 377 -0.98 3.23 -27.58
C LYS A 377 -1.28 4.05 -28.84
N LEU A 378 -2.56 4.09 -29.21
CA LEU A 378 -3.03 4.77 -30.42
C LEU A 378 -3.58 6.16 -30.11
N THR A 379 -3.42 7.08 -31.05
CA THR A 379 -4.04 8.41 -31.06
C THR A 379 -4.96 8.59 -32.25
N ARG A 380 -5.84 9.58 -32.16
CA ARG A 380 -6.73 10.01 -33.23
C ARG A 380 -6.09 11.20 -33.96
N SER A 381 -6.18 11.23 -35.29
CA SER A 381 -5.56 12.25 -36.15
C SER A 381 -6.23 13.63 -36.03
N SER A 382 -7.53 13.67 -35.73
CA SER A 382 -8.28 14.93 -35.52
C SER A 382 -8.37 15.31 -34.04
N PRO A 383 -8.26 16.61 -33.70
CA PRO A 383 -8.43 17.09 -32.33
C PRO A 383 -9.86 16.81 -31.86
N SER A 384 -10.01 15.86 -30.94
CA SER A 384 -11.29 15.67 -30.24
C SER A 384 -11.54 16.89 -29.34
N PRO A 385 -12.76 17.44 -29.27
CA PRO A 385 -13.09 18.52 -28.33
C PRO A 385 -12.95 18.08 -26.86
N ASN A 386 -12.89 16.78 -26.59
CA ASN A 386 -12.54 16.19 -25.30
C ASN A 386 -11.54 15.04 -25.53
N PRO A 387 -10.23 15.31 -25.68
CA PRO A 387 -9.25 14.23 -25.74
C PRO A 387 -9.40 13.35 -24.49
N PRO A 388 -9.15 12.02 -24.60
CA PRO A 388 -9.13 11.16 -23.40
C PRO A 388 -8.26 11.87 -22.38
N THR A 389 -8.82 12.13 -21.20
CA THR A 389 -8.12 12.88 -20.16
C THR A 389 -6.72 12.29 -20.03
N ARG A 390 -5.68 13.15 -20.09
CA ARG A 390 -4.30 12.81 -19.73
C ARG A 390 -4.30 12.44 -18.23
N SER A 391 -4.91 11.33 -17.85
CA SER A 391 -4.80 10.77 -16.51
C SER A 391 -3.42 10.14 -16.43
N GLY A 392 -2.41 10.96 -16.11
CA GLY A 392 -1.08 10.48 -15.74
C GLY A 392 -0.39 9.57 -16.77
N ALA A 393 -0.64 9.76 -18.07
CA ALA A 393 0.03 8.96 -19.08
C ALA A 393 1.52 9.34 -19.13
N SER A 394 2.35 8.65 -18.36
CA SER A 394 3.80 8.67 -18.52
C SER A 394 4.12 8.34 -19.99
N PRO A 395 5.14 8.99 -20.59
CA PRO A 395 5.56 8.67 -21.95
C PRO A 395 5.78 7.16 -22.07
N THR A 396 5.26 6.53 -23.13
CA THR A 396 5.71 5.19 -23.50
C THR A 396 7.12 5.34 -24.04
N TRP A 397 8.09 4.74 -23.37
CA TRP A 397 9.49 4.80 -23.79
C TRP A 397 9.80 3.63 -24.71
N ALA A 398 10.45 3.91 -25.83
CA ALA A 398 11.01 2.89 -26.69
C ALA A 398 12.20 2.20 -25.99
N PRO A 399 12.58 0.98 -26.40
CA PRO A 399 13.72 0.26 -25.81
C PRO A 399 15.05 1.02 -25.86
N ASP A 400 15.17 2.01 -26.76
CA ASP A 400 16.31 2.91 -26.92
C ASP A 400 16.22 4.18 -26.04
N GLY A 401 15.23 4.27 -25.16
CA GLY A 401 15.07 5.39 -24.23
C GLY A 401 14.42 6.64 -24.82
N ARG A 402 13.93 6.61 -26.06
CA ARG A 402 13.21 7.74 -26.68
C ARG A 402 11.72 7.70 -26.35
N PRO A 403 11.02 8.85 -26.25
CA PRO A 403 9.57 8.84 -26.17
C PRO A 403 9.01 8.24 -27.46
N MET A 404 8.20 7.19 -27.37
CA MET A 404 7.47 6.68 -28.52
C MET A 404 6.56 7.77 -29.04
N GLN A 405 6.69 8.09 -30.32
CA GLN A 405 5.76 8.94 -31.04
C GLN A 405 4.35 8.32 -30.94
N PRO A 406 3.31 9.13 -30.72
CA PRO A 406 1.94 8.64 -30.77
C PRO A 406 1.69 8.02 -32.15
N VAL A 407 1.19 6.78 -32.17
CA VAL A 407 0.88 6.11 -33.42
C VAL A 407 -0.56 6.44 -33.79
N ASP A 408 -0.73 7.06 -34.95
CA ASP A 408 -2.05 7.37 -35.47
C ASP A 408 -2.83 6.09 -35.80
N MET A 409 -4.08 6.04 -35.35
CA MET A 409 -4.94 4.86 -35.50
C MET A 409 -5.15 4.45 -36.96
N ALA A 410 -5.38 5.40 -37.85
CA ALA A 410 -5.61 5.11 -39.27
C ALA A 410 -4.33 4.54 -39.91
N SER A 411 -3.17 5.15 -39.60
CA SER A 411 -1.88 4.64 -40.05
C SER A 411 -1.58 3.23 -39.53
N PHE A 412 -1.94 2.94 -38.28
CA PHE A 412 -1.76 1.63 -37.66
C PHE A 412 -2.59 0.54 -38.39
N LEU A 413 -3.87 0.81 -38.61
CA LEU A 413 -4.79 -0.11 -39.30
C LEU A 413 -4.46 -0.30 -40.79
N ALA A 414 -3.89 0.71 -41.44
CA ALA A 414 -3.44 0.64 -42.82
C ALA A 414 -2.14 -0.16 -42.97
N SER A 415 -1.23 -0.06 -41.99
CA SER A 415 0.08 -0.69 -42.05
C SER A 415 0.04 -2.23 -42.00
N HIS A 416 -0.97 -2.81 -41.35
CA HIS A 416 -1.09 -4.25 -41.15
C HIS A 416 -2.56 -4.67 -41.29
N HIS A 417 -2.83 -5.59 -42.22
CA HIS A 417 -4.19 -6.08 -42.44
C HIS A 417 -4.79 -6.73 -41.17
N ASP A 418 -3.97 -7.48 -40.45
CA ASP A 418 -4.36 -8.23 -39.25
C ASP A 418 -4.18 -7.42 -37.96
N ALA A 419 -4.13 -6.08 -38.06
CA ALA A 419 -4.07 -5.20 -36.90
C ALA A 419 -5.38 -5.25 -36.08
N LEU A 420 -5.23 -5.33 -34.76
CA LEU A 420 -6.35 -5.32 -33.82
C LEU A 420 -6.25 -4.15 -32.86
N ILE A 421 -7.39 -3.61 -32.45
CA ILE A 421 -7.48 -2.49 -31.49
C ILE A 421 -8.32 -2.90 -30.29
N VAL A 422 -7.77 -2.67 -29.09
CA VAL A 422 -8.52 -2.81 -27.84
C VAL A 422 -8.95 -1.44 -27.33
N THR A 423 -10.22 -1.31 -26.98
CA THR A 423 -10.81 -0.07 -26.47
C THR A 423 -11.95 -0.40 -25.50
N ASN A 424 -12.70 0.59 -25.04
CA ASN A 424 -13.97 0.37 -24.34
C ASN A 424 -15.17 0.87 -25.18
N ASP A 425 -16.37 0.48 -24.79
CA ASP A 425 -17.64 0.86 -25.46
C ASP A 425 -17.78 2.37 -25.67
N ARG A 426 -17.43 3.19 -24.67
CA ARG A 426 -17.49 4.66 -24.76
C ARG A 426 -16.54 5.20 -25.81
N TYR A 427 -15.28 4.75 -25.80
CA TYR A 427 -14.28 5.22 -26.75
C TYR A 427 -14.51 4.65 -28.15
N HIS A 428 -15.04 3.44 -28.27
CA HIS A 428 -15.49 2.86 -29.53
C HIS A 428 -16.52 3.76 -30.21
N GLN A 429 -17.55 4.21 -29.48
CA GLN A 429 -18.55 5.16 -30.02
C GLN A 429 -17.93 6.47 -30.53
N GLN A 430 -16.78 6.91 -29.98
CA GLN A 430 -16.11 8.13 -30.42
C GLN A 430 -15.30 7.97 -31.71
N ILE A 431 -14.88 6.75 -32.03
CA ILE A 431 -13.98 6.46 -33.16
C ILE A 431 -14.66 5.67 -34.28
N VAL A 432 -15.84 5.09 -34.05
CA VAL A 432 -16.51 4.21 -35.02
C VAL A 432 -16.72 4.86 -36.39
N ALA A 433 -16.97 6.17 -36.42
CA ALA A 433 -17.15 6.93 -37.67
C ALA A 433 -15.83 7.15 -38.44
N ASP A 434 -14.69 7.05 -37.76
CA ASP A 434 -13.36 7.22 -38.33
C ASP A 434 -12.72 5.88 -38.73
N LEU A 435 -13.34 4.75 -38.33
CA LEU A 435 -12.83 3.42 -38.65
C LEU A 435 -13.16 3.06 -40.11
N PRO A 436 -12.23 2.41 -40.83
CA PRO A 436 -12.52 1.81 -42.12
C PRO A 436 -13.74 0.86 -42.05
N SER A 437 -14.54 0.81 -43.11
CA SER A 437 -15.80 0.03 -43.15
C SER A 437 -15.62 -1.48 -43.00
N ASP A 438 -14.40 -1.98 -43.17
CA ASP A 438 -14.01 -3.38 -43.01
C ASP A 438 -13.57 -3.75 -41.58
N ILE A 439 -13.50 -2.78 -40.67
CA ILE A 439 -13.20 -2.97 -39.25
C ILE A 439 -14.50 -3.14 -38.46
N GLY A 440 -14.64 -4.30 -37.82
CA GLY A 440 -15.80 -4.62 -36.98
C GLY A 440 -15.42 -4.98 -35.55
N VAL A 441 -16.44 -5.23 -34.73
CA VAL A 441 -16.28 -5.78 -33.38
C VAL A 441 -16.06 -7.27 -33.47
N LEU A 442 -14.92 -7.75 -32.96
CA LEU A 442 -14.54 -9.17 -32.98
C LEU A 442 -14.86 -9.87 -31.67
N ALA A 443 -14.72 -9.17 -30.55
CA ALA A 443 -15.05 -9.66 -29.23
C ALA A 443 -15.39 -8.51 -28.28
N THR A 444 -16.27 -8.79 -27.32
CA THR A 444 -16.68 -7.86 -26.28
C THR A 444 -16.68 -8.59 -24.96
N VAL A 445 -16.10 -7.99 -23.93
CA VAL A 445 -16.09 -8.55 -22.56
C VAL A 445 -16.42 -7.45 -21.54
N PRO A 446 -17.01 -7.80 -20.39
CA PRO A 446 -17.20 -6.85 -19.30
C PRO A 446 -15.89 -6.21 -18.87
N TYR A 447 -15.86 -4.87 -18.79
CA TYR A 447 -14.75 -4.14 -18.20
C TYR A 447 -14.84 -4.30 -16.69
N PHE A 448 -13.92 -5.08 -16.14
CA PHE A 448 -13.86 -5.44 -14.73
C PHE A 448 -14.06 -4.21 -13.81
N LEU A 449 -15.07 -4.29 -12.94
CA LEU A 449 -15.49 -3.25 -11.98
C LEU A 449 -15.90 -1.87 -12.57
N LYS A 450 -15.99 -1.70 -13.90
CA LYS A 450 -16.24 -0.39 -14.52
C LYS A 450 -17.63 -0.17 -15.11
N LYS A 451 -18.57 -1.11 -15.00
CA LYS A 451 -19.92 -1.03 -15.64
C LYS A 451 -19.84 -0.60 -17.12
N ARG A 452 -18.84 -1.11 -17.81
CA ARG A 452 -18.49 -0.83 -19.20
C ARG A 452 -18.10 -2.13 -19.87
N GLN A 453 -17.85 -2.09 -21.18
CA GLN A 453 -17.36 -3.25 -21.92
C GLN A 453 -16.02 -2.90 -22.53
N LEU A 454 -15.07 -3.83 -22.48
CA LEU A 454 -13.90 -3.82 -23.35
C LEU A 454 -14.29 -4.41 -24.70
N VAL A 455 -13.78 -3.79 -25.76
CA VAL A 455 -14.12 -4.12 -27.14
C VAL A 455 -12.83 -4.36 -27.90
N LEU A 456 -12.76 -5.48 -28.62
CA LEU A 456 -11.71 -5.79 -29.58
C LEU A 456 -12.24 -5.53 -30.99
N LEU A 457 -11.54 -4.66 -31.71
CA LEU A 457 -11.86 -4.24 -33.06
C LEU A 457 -10.84 -4.80 -34.04
N GLY A 458 -11.27 -5.18 -35.23
CA GLY A 458 -10.39 -5.62 -36.30
C GLY A 458 -11.15 -6.18 -37.50
N ARG A 459 -10.39 -6.62 -38.50
CA ARG A 459 -10.95 -7.32 -39.67
C ARG A 459 -11.22 -8.78 -39.31
N PRO A 460 -12.32 -9.38 -39.82
CA PRO A 460 -12.55 -10.81 -39.64
C PRO A 460 -11.38 -11.63 -40.25
N PRO A 461 -11.02 -12.78 -39.65
CA PRO A 461 -9.90 -13.58 -40.11
C PRO A 461 -10.14 -14.14 -41.51
N ARG A 462 -9.11 -14.09 -42.38
CA ARG A 462 -9.20 -14.43 -43.82
C ARG A 462 -9.57 -15.90 -44.10
N ASN A 463 -9.37 -16.83 -43.16
CA ASN A 463 -9.66 -18.25 -43.34
C ASN A 463 -10.80 -18.72 -42.41
N ARG A 464 -12.03 -18.79 -42.94
CA ARG A 464 -13.14 -19.54 -42.29
C ARG A 464 -13.05 -21.06 -42.54
N SER A 465 -12.29 -21.51 -43.54
CA SER A 465 -12.31 -22.89 -44.06
C SER A 465 -11.32 -23.87 -43.43
N ALA A 466 -10.41 -23.43 -42.55
CA ALA A 466 -9.52 -24.34 -41.80
C ALA A 466 -10.14 -24.82 -40.46
N ILE A 467 -11.41 -24.50 -40.20
CA ILE A 467 -12.11 -24.82 -38.95
C ILE A 467 -13.03 -26.05 -39.16
N SER A 468 -12.47 -27.15 -39.68
CA SER A 468 -13.01 -28.47 -39.37
C SER A 468 -12.27 -28.98 -38.13
N ARG A 469 -12.97 -29.04 -37.01
CA ARG A 469 -12.50 -29.68 -35.78
C ARG A 469 -11.92 -31.06 -36.14
N ARG A 470 -10.63 -31.30 -35.91
CA ARG A 470 -10.16 -32.67 -35.66
C ARG A 470 -10.55 -33.02 -34.22
N PRO A 471 -11.41 -34.02 -33.99
CA PRO A 471 -11.70 -34.50 -32.65
C PRO A 471 -10.45 -35.25 -32.16
N GLY A 472 -9.58 -34.58 -31.41
CA GLY A 472 -8.36 -35.20 -30.89
C GLY A 472 -7.32 -34.23 -30.31
N ASP A 473 -7.31 -32.96 -30.73
CA ASP A 473 -6.33 -31.98 -30.26
C ASP A 473 -6.89 -31.10 -29.13
N GLN A 474 -7.39 -31.74 -28.07
CA GLN A 474 -7.49 -31.08 -26.76
C GLN A 474 -6.10 -31.07 -26.14
N ARG A 475 -5.23 -30.13 -26.55
CA ARG A 475 -4.18 -29.72 -25.62
C ARG A 475 -4.90 -29.11 -24.42
N PRO A 476 -4.69 -29.61 -23.19
CA PRO A 476 -5.20 -28.93 -22.03
C PRO A 476 -4.65 -27.51 -22.07
N SER A 477 -5.54 -26.52 -21.97
CA SER A 477 -5.16 -25.15 -21.69
C SER A 477 -4.10 -25.19 -20.59
N PRO A 478 -2.94 -24.54 -20.74
CA PRO A 478 -1.98 -24.51 -19.66
C PRO A 478 -2.75 -24.02 -18.42
N PRO A 479 -2.69 -24.74 -17.29
CA PRO A 479 -3.30 -24.24 -16.07
C PRO A 479 -2.68 -22.87 -15.85
N TYR A 480 -3.55 -21.86 -15.81
CA TYR A 480 -3.23 -20.48 -15.44
C TYR A 480 -2.10 -20.51 -14.41
N ARG A 481 -0.92 -20.06 -14.83
CA ARG A 481 0.22 -19.85 -13.93
C ARG A 481 0.22 -18.41 -13.46
#